data_AF-A0A3B9ISE9-F1
#
_entry.id   AF-A0A3B9ISE9-F1
#
_cell.length_a   1.000
_cell.length_b   1.000
_cell.length_c   1.000
_cell.angle_alpha   90.00
_cell.angle_beta   90.00
_cell.angle_gamma   90.00
#
_symmetry.space_group_name_H-M   'P 1'
#
loop_
_entity.id
_entity.type
_entity.pdbx_description
1 polymer ?
#
loop_
_entity_poly.entity_id
_entity_poly.type
_entity_poly.pdbx_seq_one_letter_code
_entity_poly.pdbx_strand_id
1 'polypeptide(L)'
;MTFEDLGLSAELLRAVNDAGYNQPTPIQEKAIPWVLQGRDVLGCAQTGTGKTASFTLPMIDILAQGRVRARMPRSLIMTPTRELAQQIAENFNTYGKYTPLSMALLIGGVSFSDQEKALDKGVDVLIATPGRLLDHFERGRVLLTDVRILVVDEADRMLDMGFIPDLERIASLLPQIRQTLLFSATMPPEIRRLADKFLMNPKEVSVAPQSTAASTVRQLVVQVPNERAKRRPLETLMRNEPVGNGIIFCNRKRTVATLYETLKRAGHDVGALHGDMTQDARNETLAAFRDNRIKFLIATDVAGRGLDIEHVSHVFNYDVPLAAEDYIHRIGRTGRAGRSGTAIMLVTPEDKKLYDRVVALLGGKPLEELSDLSVKAPAEAPADAETEAAAGGRTPRGARTRPRRRREAEAADLPAAEEVQAEEAAPAVDDTPAPAAKPERRKRRTPRSVESRPVEVVEAEAAVDEVEAVEEAPAPAPEPRRAAERKPERARSSERRQREDDTPLGFGKDIPAFMLKSARTG
;
A
#
# COMPACT_ATOMS: atom_id res chain seq x y z
N MET A 1 8.19 16.98 23.98
CA MET A 1 6.76 17.29 23.78
C MET A 1 5.99 16.08 24.25
N THR A 2 4.79 16.24 24.80
CA THR A 2 3.85 15.13 25.09
C THR A 2 2.84 15.02 23.94
N PHE A 3 1.94 14.03 23.98
CA PHE A 3 0.80 13.99 23.06
C PHE A 3 -0.22 15.10 23.33
N GLU A 4 -0.35 15.54 24.59
CA GLU A 4 -1.26 16.61 25.02
C GLU A 4 -0.87 17.95 24.37
N ASP A 5 0.43 18.21 24.23
CA ASP A 5 0.99 19.38 23.54
C ASP A 5 0.65 19.45 22.04
N LEU A 6 0.15 18.37 21.42
CA LEU A 6 -0.11 18.30 19.97
C LEU A 6 -1.48 18.82 19.55
N GLY A 7 -2.37 19.13 20.50
CA GLY A 7 -3.72 19.63 20.22
C GLY A 7 -4.74 18.57 19.79
N LEU A 8 -4.56 17.32 20.21
CA LEU A 8 -5.50 16.22 19.99
C LEU A 8 -6.68 16.27 20.97
N SER A 9 -7.83 15.68 20.59
CA SER A 9 -9.01 15.55 21.45
C SER A 9 -8.76 14.69 22.70
N ALA A 10 -9.58 14.89 23.75
CA ALA A 10 -9.50 14.11 24.98
C ALA A 10 -9.78 12.61 24.74
N GLU A 11 -10.67 12.29 23.82
CA GLU A 11 -11.00 10.94 23.37
C GLU A 11 -9.79 10.25 22.72
N LEU A 12 -9.04 10.96 21.87
CA LEU A 12 -7.80 10.44 21.28
C LEU A 12 -6.67 10.33 22.30
N LEU A 13 -6.46 11.34 23.15
CA LEU A 13 -5.43 11.29 24.20
C LEU A 13 -5.66 10.10 25.13
N ARG A 14 -6.92 9.79 25.46
CA ARG A 14 -7.30 8.57 26.18
C ARG A 14 -6.94 7.30 25.40
N ALA A 15 -7.25 7.22 24.10
CA ALA A 15 -6.92 6.04 23.28
C ALA A 15 -5.40 5.84 23.13
N VAL A 16 -4.63 6.93 23.01
CA VAL A 16 -3.16 6.94 22.94
C VAL A 16 -2.55 6.46 24.26
N ASN A 17 -3.07 6.90 25.40
CA ASN A 17 -2.66 6.42 26.72
C ASN A 17 -3.01 4.94 26.93
N ASP A 18 -4.22 4.50 26.55
CA ASP A 18 -4.62 3.09 26.57
C ASP A 18 -3.72 2.19 25.69
N ALA A 19 -3.20 2.72 24.58
CA ALA A 19 -2.24 2.05 23.71
C ALA A 19 -0.79 2.04 24.26
N GLY A 20 -0.54 2.68 25.41
CA GLY A 20 0.78 2.75 26.06
C GLY A 20 1.76 3.75 25.44
N TYR A 21 1.28 4.73 24.66
CA TYR A 21 2.12 5.69 23.94
C TYR A 21 2.43 6.92 24.79
N ASN A 22 3.56 6.88 25.52
CA ASN A 22 3.93 7.94 26.47
C ASN A 22 4.49 9.22 25.83
N GLN A 23 5.14 9.12 24.66
CA GLN A 23 5.76 10.26 23.98
C GLN A 23 5.59 10.15 22.47
N PRO A 24 5.27 11.26 21.77
CA PRO A 24 5.20 11.28 20.32
C PRO A 24 6.57 11.08 19.69
N THR A 25 6.62 10.37 18.57
CA THR A 25 7.85 10.23 17.80
C THR A 25 8.19 11.54 17.06
N PRO A 26 9.45 11.76 16.67
CA PRO A 26 9.85 12.99 15.98
C PRO A 26 9.09 13.29 14.66
N ILE A 27 8.48 12.29 14.00
CA ILE A 27 7.59 12.52 12.84
C ILE A 27 6.19 12.95 13.29
N GLN A 28 5.68 12.41 14.40
CA GLN A 28 4.38 12.76 14.97
C GLN A 28 4.41 14.21 15.50
N GLU A 29 5.41 14.57 16.32
CA GLU A 29 5.62 15.93 16.82
C GLU A 29 5.61 16.98 15.70
N LYS A 30 6.30 16.68 14.59
CA LYS A 30 6.50 17.62 13.49
C LYS A 30 5.38 17.61 12.45
N ALA A 31 4.57 16.57 12.34
CA ALA A 31 3.52 16.44 11.31
C ALA A 31 2.13 16.74 11.86
N ILE A 32 1.75 16.16 13.00
CA ILE A 32 0.37 16.21 13.54
C ILE A 32 -0.19 17.63 13.62
N PRO A 33 0.54 18.65 14.15
CA PRO A 33 0.02 20.01 14.22
C PRO A 33 -0.32 20.64 12.87
N TRP A 34 0.40 20.29 11.79
CA TRP A 34 0.09 20.80 10.45
C TRP A 34 -1.08 20.06 9.82
N VAL A 35 -1.24 18.77 10.11
CA VAL A 35 -2.41 18.01 9.66
C VAL A 35 -3.68 18.59 10.29
N LEU A 36 -3.68 18.85 11.61
CA LEU A 36 -4.80 19.50 12.31
C LEU A 36 -5.14 20.90 11.76
N GLN A 37 -4.14 21.64 11.27
CA GLN A 37 -4.32 22.94 10.60
C GLN A 37 -4.87 22.82 9.15
N GLY A 38 -5.22 21.62 8.68
CA GLY A 38 -5.71 21.41 7.32
C GLY A 38 -4.66 21.59 6.22
N ARG A 39 -3.36 21.64 6.57
CA ARG A 39 -2.26 21.78 5.61
C ARG A 39 -1.91 20.45 4.98
N ASP A 40 -1.53 20.47 3.72
CA ASP A 40 -0.90 19.34 3.06
C ASP A 40 0.47 19.05 3.72
N VAL A 41 0.86 17.77 3.77
CA VAL A 41 2.11 17.33 4.41
C VAL A 41 2.86 16.36 3.50
N LEU A 42 4.16 16.60 3.34
CA LEU A 42 5.12 15.66 2.76
C LEU A 42 6.00 15.09 3.89
N GLY A 43 5.66 13.90 4.36
CA GLY A 43 6.34 13.22 5.48
C GLY A 43 7.38 12.21 5.01
N CYS A 44 8.67 12.52 5.19
CA CYS A 44 9.78 11.61 4.92
C CYS A 44 10.33 11.03 6.22
N ALA A 45 10.03 9.75 6.49
CA ALA A 45 10.54 9.04 7.65
C ALA A 45 10.58 7.52 7.42
N GLN A 46 11.53 6.84 8.07
CA GLN A 46 11.72 5.39 7.94
C GLN A 46 10.50 4.60 8.45
N THR A 47 10.42 3.31 8.10
CA THR A 47 9.38 2.40 8.63
C THR A 47 9.49 2.24 10.15
N GLY A 48 8.38 2.11 10.85
CA GLY A 48 8.38 1.93 12.31
C GLY A 48 8.67 3.21 13.11
N THR A 49 8.80 4.37 12.45
CA THR A 49 8.93 5.68 13.13
C THR A 49 7.59 6.27 13.58
N GLY A 50 6.46 5.56 13.45
CA GLY A 50 5.15 6.07 13.85
C GLY A 50 4.41 6.93 12.80
N LYS A 51 4.77 6.80 11.51
CA LYS A 51 4.08 7.48 10.39
C LYS A 51 2.57 7.28 10.37
N THR A 52 2.09 6.06 10.62
CA THR A 52 0.65 5.74 10.64
C THR A 52 -0.11 6.62 11.63
N ALA A 53 0.30 6.65 12.89
CA ALA A 53 -0.27 7.54 13.90
C ALA A 53 -0.12 9.04 13.56
N SER A 54 0.90 9.43 12.78
CA SER A 54 1.09 10.82 12.33
C SER A 54 -0.01 11.32 11.39
N PHE A 55 -0.75 10.41 10.72
CA PHE A 55 -1.92 10.76 9.93
C PHE A 55 -3.24 10.25 10.50
N THR A 56 -3.29 9.08 11.15
CA THR A 56 -4.56 8.54 11.67
C THR A 56 -5.09 9.33 12.86
N LEU A 57 -4.23 9.77 13.78
CA LEU A 57 -4.66 10.57 14.95
C LEU A 57 -5.32 11.89 14.51
N PRO A 58 -4.65 12.81 13.79
CA PRO A 58 -5.28 14.07 13.38
C PRO A 58 -6.46 13.86 12.41
N MET A 59 -6.45 12.80 11.59
CA MET A 59 -7.60 12.47 10.73
C MET A 59 -8.85 12.12 11.55
N ILE A 60 -8.71 11.38 12.66
CA ILE A 60 -9.85 11.03 13.53
C ILE A 60 -10.48 12.31 14.10
N ASP A 61 -9.68 13.26 14.59
CA ASP A 61 -10.19 14.54 15.10
C ASP A 61 -10.88 15.39 14.01
N ILE A 62 -10.27 15.52 12.83
CA ILE A 62 -10.88 16.26 11.70
C ILE A 62 -12.20 15.62 11.25
N LEU A 63 -12.31 14.28 11.34
CA LEU A 63 -13.51 13.54 10.96
C LEU A 63 -14.56 13.43 12.08
N ALA A 64 -14.22 13.70 13.34
CA ALA A 64 -15.16 13.63 14.47
C ALA A 64 -16.43 14.46 14.23
N GLN A 65 -16.33 15.55 13.46
CA GLN A 65 -17.46 16.32 12.96
C GLN A 65 -17.86 15.89 11.55
N GLY A 66 -19.12 15.50 11.37
CA GLY A 66 -19.69 15.22 10.04
C GLY A 66 -20.84 14.22 10.07
N ARG A 67 -21.26 13.75 8.90
CA ARG A 67 -22.27 12.68 8.75
C ARG A 67 -21.78 11.65 7.74
N VAL A 68 -21.78 10.38 8.14
CA VAL A 68 -21.58 9.23 7.27
C VAL A 68 -22.62 9.24 6.14
N ARG A 69 -22.22 8.82 4.94
CA ARG A 69 -23.13 8.58 3.81
C ARG A 69 -22.80 7.25 3.14
N ALA A 70 -23.82 6.52 2.70
CA ALA A 70 -23.64 5.28 1.95
C ALA A 70 -22.76 5.50 0.71
N ARG A 71 -21.75 4.65 0.51
CA ARG A 71 -20.77 4.65 -0.59
C ARG A 71 -19.92 5.93 -0.76
N MET A 72 -20.04 6.92 0.13
CA MET A 72 -19.33 8.21 0.04
C MET A 72 -18.42 8.41 1.26
N PRO A 73 -17.18 7.88 1.25
CA PRO A 73 -16.21 8.09 2.31
C PRO A 73 -15.76 9.55 2.40
N ARG A 74 -15.42 9.99 3.62
CA ARG A 74 -14.93 11.34 3.92
C ARG A 74 -13.41 11.45 3.87
N SER A 75 -12.70 10.33 4.04
CA SER A 75 -11.26 10.21 3.81
C SER A 75 -10.89 8.94 3.05
N LEU A 76 -9.73 8.98 2.40
CA LEU A 76 -9.16 7.85 1.66
C LEU A 76 -7.69 7.67 2.05
N ILE A 77 -7.32 6.48 2.50
CA ILE A 77 -5.95 6.07 2.77
C ILE A 77 -5.52 5.05 1.71
N MET A 78 -4.60 5.47 0.85
CA MET A 78 -3.96 4.64 -0.17
C MET A 78 -2.69 4.02 0.37
N THR A 79 -2.52 2.71 0.15
CA THR A 79 -1.39 1.93 0.66
C THR A 79 -1.01 0.80 -0.32
N PRO A 80 0.28 0.46 -0.47
CA PRO A 80 0.76 -0.50 -1.48
C PRO A 80 0.31 -1.94 -1.26
N THR A 81 0.08 -2.39 -0.02
CA THR A 81 -0.16 -3.81 0.29
C THR A 81 -1.39 -4.03 1.15
N ARG A 82 -1.94 -5.25 1.08
CA ARG A 82 -3.12 -5.66 1.84
C ARG A 82 -2.84 -5.70 3.34
N GLU A 83 -1.62 -6.08 3.70
CA GLU A 83 -1.19 -6.25 5.08
C GLU A 83 -0.92 -4.91 5.75
N LEU A 84 -0.37 -3.93 5.00
CA LEU A 84 -0.26 -2.57 5.50
C LEU A 84 -1.65 -1.91 5.61
N ALA A 85 -2.58 -2.18 4.69
CA ALA A 85 -3.98 -1.75 4.85
C ALA A 85 -4.62 -2.31 6.13
N GLN A 86 -4.42 -3.60 6.41
CA GLN A 86 -4.88 -4.25 7.65
C GLN A 86 -4.23 -3.63 8.89
N GLN A 87 -2.92 -3.39 8.89
CA GLN A 87 -2.23 -2.70 9.98
C GLN A 87 -2.76 -1.28 10.21
N ILE A 88 -3.00 -0.50 9.16
CA ILE A 88 -3.59 0.84 9.31
C ILE A 88 -5.02 0.74 9.86
N ALA A 89 -5.78 -0.30 9.52
CA ALA A 89 -7.11 -0.56 10.10
C ALA A 89 -7.05 -0.94 11.59
N GLU A 90 -6.12 -1.82 11.98
CA GLU A 90 -5.89 -2.20 13.38
C GLU A 90 -5.46 -0.99 14.23
N ASN A 91 -4.57 -0.16 13.67
CA ASN A 91 -4.19 1.14 14.23
C ASN A 91 -5.40 2.07 14.36
N PHE A 92 -6.20 2.23 13.29
CA PHE A 92 -7.39 3.08 13.30
C PHE A 92 -8.40 2.65 14.36
N ASN A 93 -8.67 1.34 14.50
CA ASN A 93 -9.57 0.81 15.53
C ASN A 93 -9.00 1.02 16.94
N THR A 94 -7.68 0.92 17.12
CA THR A 94 -7.00 1.19 18.39
C THR A 94 -7.17 2.65 18.81
N TYR A 95 -6.87 3.59 17.91
CA TYR A 95 -6.96 5.03 18.22
C TYR A 95 -8.41 5.55 18.23
N GLY A 96 -9.25 5.01 17.35
CA GLY A 96 -10.66 5.37 17.21
C GLY A 96 -11.59 4.78 18.28
N LYS A 97 -11.05 4.00 19.24
CA LYS A 97 -11.78 3.28 20.31
C LYS A 97 -12.85 4.10 21.04
N TYR A 98 -12.63 5.42 21.18
CA TYR A 98 -13.54 6.35 21.87
C TYR A 98 -14.32 7.26 20.92
N THR A 99 -14.37 6.93 19.62
CA THR A 99 -15.04 7.73 18.58
C THR A 99 -16.08 6.89 17.82
N PRO A 100 -17.14 7.50 17.26
CA PRO A 100 -18.18 6.78 16.52
C PRO A 100 -17.81 6.53 15.04
N LEU A 101 -16.57 6.79 14.62
CA LEU A 101 -16.17 6.76 13.22
C LEU A 101 -16.15 5.33 12.67
N SER A 102 -16.70 5.15 11.46
CA SER A 102 -16.71 3.86 10.78
C SER A 102 -15.71 3.79 9.64
N MET A 103 -15.20 2.60 9.36
CA MET A 103 -14.17 2.38 8.34
C MET A 103 -14.41 1.14 7.48
N ALA A 104 -13.87 1.12 6.25
CA ALA A 104 -13.86 -0.06 5.38
C ALA A 104 -12.47 -0.31 4.77
N LEU A 105 -12.20 -1.59 4.49
CA LEU A 105 -10.98 -2.11 3.87
C LEU A 105 -11.28 -2.58 2.43
N LEU A 106 -10.73 -1.91 1.42
CA LEU A 106 -10.79 -2.34 0.02
C LEU A 106 -9.46 -2.97 -0.41
N ILE A 107 -9.35 -4.26 -0.14
CA ILE A 107 -8.19 -5.08 -0.46
C ILE A 107 -8.59 -6.30 -1.30
N GLY A 108 -7.68 -6.73 -2.19
CA GLY A 108 -7.85 -7.99 -2.92
C GLY A 108 -7.82 -9.20 -1.97
N GLY A 109 -8.22 -10.38 -2.47
CA GLY A 109 -8.22 -11.62 -1.67
C GLY A 109 -9.36 -11.75 -0.65
N VAL A 110 -10.11 -10.67 -0.40
CA VAL A 110 -11.33 -10.68 0.42
C VAL A 110 -12.56 -10.61 -0.50
N SER A 111 -13.67 -11.21 -0.06
CA SER A 111 -14.98 -11.20 -0.70
C SER A 111 -15.40 -9.80 -1.18
N PHE A 112 -15.85 -9.72 -2.45
CA PHE A 112 -16.33 -8.47 -3.03
C PHE A 112 -17.65 -8.02 -2.38
N SER A 113 -18.54 -8.96 -2.09
CA SER A 113 -19.86 -8.68 -1.51
C SER A 113 -19.74 -8.13 -0.09
N ASP A 114 -18.77 -8.57 0.71
CA ASP A 114 -18.62 -8.08 2.08
C ASP A 114 -18.01 -6.66 2.12
N GLN A 115 -17.17 -6.32 1.14
CA GLN A 115 -16.72 -4.94 0.90
C GLN A 115 -17.86 -4.05 0.41
N GLU A 116 -18.73 -4.53 -0.49
CA GLU A 116 -19.95 -3.82 -0.89
C GLU A 116 -20.88 -3.56 0.31
N LYS A 117 -21.15 -4.55 1.15
CA LYS A 117 -21.98 -4.40 2.37
C LYS A 117 -21.41 -3.37 3.35
N ALA A 118 -20.08 -3.27 3.47
CA ALA A 118 -19.44 -2.25 4.30
C ALA A 118 -19.63 -0.84 3.71
N LEU A 119 -19.44 -0.67 2.40
CA LEU A 119 -19.68 0.59 1.70
C LEU A 119 -21.16 1.01 1.74
N ASP A 120 -22.10 0.06 1.63
CA ASP A 120 -23.54 0.31 1.64
C ASP A 120 -24.06 0.82 3.00
N LYS A 121 -23.45 0.39 4.11
CA LYS A 121 -23.70 0.98 5.44
C LYS A 121 -23.21 2.43 5.55
N GLY A 122 -22.25 2.82 4.70
CA GLY A 122 -21.54 4.08 4.77
C GLY A 122 -20.36 4.01 5.74
N VAL A 123 -19.25 4.65 5.35
CA VAL A 123 -18.03 4.73 6.13
C VAL A 123 -17.45 6.14 6.10
N ASP A 124 -16.72 6.52 7.15
CA ASP A 124 -15.97 7.76 7.20
C ASP A 124 -14.60 7.61 6.54
N VAL A 125 -13.91 6.50 6.86
CA VAL A 125 -12.54 6.22 6.41
C VAL A 125 -12.51 5.02 5.48
N LEU A 126 -11.99 5.21 4.27
CA LEU A 126 -11.71 4.13 3.34
C LEU A 126 -10.22 3.84 3.30
N ILE A 127 -9.80 2.61 3.61
CA ILE A 127 -8.41 2.16 3.48
C ILE A 127 -8.35 1.19 2.30
N ALA A 128 -7.50 1.48 1.31
CA ALA A 128 -7.53 0.76 0.04
C ALA A 128 -6.16 0.51 -0.59
N THR A 129 -6.04 -0.64 -1.26
CA THR A 129 -5.01 -0.87 -2.28
C THR A 129 -5.47 -0.33 -3.65
N PRO A 130 -4.61 0.31 -4.46
CA PRO A 130 -5.00 1.03 -5.69
C PRO A 130 -5.93 0.27 -6.64
N GLY A 131 -5.51 -0.90 -7.15
CA GLY A 131 -6.32 -1.68 -8.09
C GLY A 131 -7.70 -2.06 -7.55
N ARG A 132 -7.80 -2.44 -6.26
CA ARG A 132 -9.10 -2.79 -5.66
C ARG A 132 -10.02 -1.59 -5.49
N LEU A 133 -9.49 -0.39 -5.23
CA LEU A 133 -10.32 0.81 -5.21
C LEU A 133 -10.92 1.08 -6.59
N LEU A 134 -10.10 0.95 -7.64
CA LEU A 134 -10.53 1.13 -9.03
C LEU A 134 -11.61 0.08 -9.41
N ASP A 135 -11.45 -1.19 -9.04
CA ASP A 135 -12.49 -2.23 -9.24
C ASP A 135 -13.86 -1.81 -8.66
N HIS A 136 -13.87 -1.27 -7.43
CA HIS A 136 -15.10 -0.83 -6.76
C HIS A 136 -15.67 0.46 -7.38
N PHE A 137 -14.80 1.37 -7.82
CA PHE A 137 -15.22 2.61 -8.48
C PHE A 137 -15.84 2.34 -9.86
N GLU A 138 -15.19 1.54 -10.70
CA GLU A 138 -15.67 1.17 -12.04
C GLU A 138 -17.02 0.45 -12.01
N ARG A 139 -17.30 -0.31 -10.94
CA ARG A 139 -18.58 -0.97 -10.70
C ARG A 139 -19.64 -0.09 -10.03
N GLY A 140 -19.37 1.21 -9.84
CA GLY A 140 -20.30 2.16 -9.21
C GLY A 140 -20.61 1.85 -7.74
N ARG A 141 -19.68 1.21 -7.02
CA ARG A 141 -19.86 0.80 -5.61
C ARG A 141 -19.29 1.79 -4.61
N VAL A 142 -18.43 2.71 -5.04
CA VAL A 142 -17.89 3.81 -4.23
C VAL A 142 -17.91 5.10 -5.03
N LEU A 143 -18.22 6.21 -4.36
CA LEU A 143 -18.25 7.56 -4.90
C LEU A 143 -17.23 8.40 -4.15
N LEU A 144 -16.18 8.85 -4.83
CA LEU A 144 -15.03 9.51 -4.21
C LEU A 144 -15.21 11.03 -4.02
N THR A 145 -16.42 11.55 -4.28
CA THR A 145 -16.72 12.99 -4.41
C THR A 145 -16.85 13.77 -3.10
N ASP A 146 -16.94 13.11 -1.94
CA ASP A 146 -16.95 13.76 -0.60
C ASP A 146 -15.64 13.47 0.18
N VAL A 147 -14.61 12.95 -0.49
CA VAL A 147 -13.29 12.71 0.12
C VAL A 147 -12.57 14.05 0.31
N ARG A 148 -12.37 14.42 1.57
CA ARG A 148 -11.74 15.68 2.01
C ARG A 148 -10.29 15.51 2.43
N ILE A 149 -9.89 14.29 2.78
CA ILE A 149 -8.53 13.94 3.18
C ILE A 149 -8.07 12.75 2.34
N LEU A 150 -7.01 12.93 1.56
CA LEU A 150 -6.28 11.86 0.89
C LEU A 150 -4.97 11.59 1.65
N VAL A 151 -4.72 10.34 2.00
CA VAL A 151 -3.42 9.88 2.49
C VAL A 151 -2.81 8.92 1.48
N VAL A 152 -1.53 9.10 1.20
CA VAL A 152 -0.71 8.25 0.34
C VAL A 152 0.44 7.73 1.21
N ASP A 153 0.30 6.54 1.78
CA ASP A 153 1.33 5.94 2.65
C ASP A 153 2.22 4.95 1.89
N GLU A 154 3.51 4.94 2.24
CA GLU A 154 4.59 4.25 1.53
C GLU A 154 4.56 4.48 0.01
N ALA A 155 4.55 5.77 -0.40
CA ALA A 155 4.52 6.18 -1.80
C ALA A 155 5.67 5.59 -2.63
N ASP A 156 6.87 5.53 -2.07
CA ASP A 156 8.03 4.84 -2.67
C ASP A 156 7.78 3.37 -2.98
N ARG A 157 7.09 2.63 -2.10
CA ARG A 157 6.72 1.25 -2.40
C ARG A 157 5.64 1.14 -3.47
N MET A 158 4.73 2.11 -3.57
CA MET A 158 3.78 2.17 -4.68
C MET A 158 4.47 2.43 -6.02
N LEU A 159 5.58 3.18 -6.04
CA LEU A 159 6.45 3.31 -7.22
C LEU A 159 7.06 1.97 -7.63
N ASP A 160 7.72 1.28 -6.70
CA ASP A 160 8.39 0.00 -6.99
C ASP A 160 7.42 -1.10 -7.47
N MET A 161 6.18 -1.06 -6.98
CA MET A 161 5.11 -1.98 -7.38
C MET A 161 4.39 -1.56 -8.67
N GLY A 162 4.76 -0.42 -9.27
CA GLY A 162 4.18 0.06 -10.52
C GLY A 162 2.79 0.70 -10.39
N PHE A 163 2.35 1.05 -9.18
CA PHE A 163 1.02 1.61 -8.91
C PHE A 163 0.89 3.12 -9.16
N ILE A 164 1.94 3.81 -9.63
CA ILE A 164 1.84 5.25 -9.93
C ILE A 164 0.71 5.60 -10.90
N PRO A 165 0.50 4.90 -12.04
CA PRO A 165 -0.60 5.21 -12.95
C PRO A 165 -1.98 5.03 -12.29
N ASP A 166 -2.15 4.00 -11.47
CA ASP A 166 -3.40 3.76 -10.73
C ASP A 166 -3.63 4.86 -9.69
N LEU A 167 -2.59 5.28 -8.98
CA LEU A 167 -2.64 6.34 -7.97
C LEU A 167 -2.95 7.70 -8.61
N GLU A 168 -2.35 8.01 -9.76
CA GLU A 168 -2.69 9.22 -10.54
C GLU A 168 -4.12 9.19 -11.07
N ARG A 169 -4.61 8.02 -11.48
CA ARG A 169 -6.00 7.81 -11.88
C ARG A 169 -6.94 8.04 -10.69
N ILE A 170 -6.65 7.49 -9.52
CA ILE A 170 -7.44 7.72 -8.29
C ILE A 170 -7.44 9.21 -7.92
N ALA A 171 -6.30 9.89 -8.01
CA ALA A 171 -6.16 11.30 -7.66
C ALA A 171 -6.98 12.25 -8.56
N SER A 172 -7.27 11.87 -9.81
CA SER A 172 -8.13 12.63 -10.73
C SER A 172 -9.63 12.38 -10.54
N LEU A 173 -10.01 11.29 -9.87
CA LEU A 173 -11.39 10.98 -9.46
C LEU A 173 -11.80 11.68 -8.15
N LEU A 174 -10.84 12.26 -7.43
CA LEU A 174 -11.04 12.95 -6.15
C LEU A 174 -11.30 14.46 -6.34
N PRO A 175 -12.01 15.11 -5.42
CA PRO A 175 -12.15 16.57 -5.38
C PRO A 175 -10.80 17.29 -5.43
N GLN A 176 -10.72 18.39 -6.18
CA GLN A 176 -9.51 19.20 -6.26
C GLN A 176 -9.21 19.92 -4.94
N ILE A 177 -10.25 20.39 -4.25
CA ILE A 177 -10.14 20.99 -2.92
C ILE A 177 -10.25 19.87 -1.88
N ARG A 178 -9.11 19.40 -1.40
CA ARG A 178 -8.94 18.40 -0.35
C ARG A 178 -7.58 18.61 0.33
N GLN A 179 -7.45 18.16 1.57
CA GLN A 179 -6.14 17.99 2.19
C GLN A 179 -5.48 16.70 1.65
N THR A 180 -4.21 16.77 1.31
CA THR A 180 -3.42 15.59 0.87
C THR A 180 -2.17 15.42 1.73
N LEU A 181 -1.97 14.21 2.25
CA LEU A 181 -0.83 13.83 3.06
C LEU A 181 -0.04 12.71 2.36
N LEU A 182 1.21 12.93 2.01
CA LEU A 182 2.06 11.94 1.35
C LEU A 182 3.19 11.52 2.28
N PHE A 183 3.25 10.23 2.59
CA PHE A 183 4.25 9.61 3.46
C PHE A 183 5.12 8.62 2.68
N SER A 184 6.43 8.72 2.88
CA SER A 184 7.43 7.89 2.18
C SER A 184 8.61 7.59 3.09
N ALA A 185 9.37 6.53 2.83
CA ALA A 185 10.64 6.26 3.54
C ALA A 185 11.85 6.85 2.81
N THR A 186 11.76 6.93 1.48
CA THR A 186 12.73 7.48 0.55
C THR A 186 12.08 8.57 -0.31
N MET A 187 12.89 9.39 -0.99
CA MET A 187 12.38 10.48 -1.84
C MET A 187 13.10 10.54 -3.19
N PRO A 188 12.96 9.51 -4.04
CA PRO A 188 13.50 9.55 -5.40
C PRO A 188 12.76 10.59 -6.26
N PRO A 189 13.34 11.03 -7.40
CA PRO A 189 12.76 12.07 -8.26
C PRO A 189 11.31 11.82 -8.69
N GLU A 190 10.93 10.55 -8.85
CA GLU A 190 9.58 10.11 -9.21
C GLU A 190 8.56 10.41 -8.09
N ILE A 191 8.92 10.16 -6.82
CA ILE A 191 8.05 10.50 -5.67
C ILE A 191 8.03 12.01 -5.44
N ARG A 192 9.12 12.73 -5.74
CA ARG A 192 9.10 14.21 -5.73
C ARG A 192 8.08 14.74 -6.75
N ARG A 193 8.11 14.25 -7.99
CA ARG A 193 7.13 14.62 -9.04
C ARG A 193 5.70 14.28 -8.66
N LEU A 194 5.50 13.12 -8.02
CA LEU A 194 4.19 12.71 -7.49
C LEU A 194 3.71 13.71 -6.43
N ALA A 195 4.56 14.07 -5.48
CA ALA A 195 4.28 15.06 -4.44
C ALA A 195 3.94 16.43 -5.04
N ASP A 196 4.72 16.91 -6.01
CA ASP A 196 4.49 18.19 -6.70
C ASP A 196 3.16 18.24 -7.49
N LYS A 197 2.66 17.08 -7.93
CA LYS A 197 1.37 16.93 -8.64
C LYS A 197 0.18 16.78 -7.69
N PHE A 198 0.41 16.27 -6.47
CA PHE A 198 -0.66 15.86 -5.54
C PHE A 198 -0.89 16.83 -4.39
N LEU A 199 0.15 17.57 -3.99
CA LEU A 199 0.17 18.43 -2.82
C LEU A 199 0.15 19.91 -3.21
N MET A 200 -0.59 20.72 -2.45
CA MET A 200 -0.67 22.16 -2.65
C MET A 200 0.00 22.91 -1.49
N ASN A 201 1.18 23.48 -1.74
CA ASN A 201 2.03 24.17 -0.75
C ASN A 201 2.26 23.32 0.54
N PRO A 202 2.74 22.07 0.42
CA PRO A 202 2.86 21.16 1.54
C PRO A 202 3.87 21.64 2.59
N LYS A 203 3.62 21.29 3.84
CA LYS A 203 4.66 21.29 4.86
C LYS A 203 5.53 20.06 4.67
N GLU A 204 6.78 20.27 4.30
CA GLU A 204 7.79 19.20 4.27
C GLU A 204 8.28 18.90 5.70
N VAL A 205 8.27 17.62 6.06
CA VAL A 205 8.71 17.10 7.35
C VAL A 205 9.67 15.94 7.11
N SER A 206 10.93 16.12 7.50
CA SER A 206 11.96 15.07 7.44
C SER A 206 12.60 14.87 8.81
N VAL A 207 12.92 13.62 9.15
CA VAL A 207 13.28 13.24 10.53
C VAL A 207 14.41 12.22 10.67
N ALA A 208 15.06 11.87 9.56
CA ALA A 208 16.39 11.29 9.55
C ALA A 208 17.13 11.82 8.31
N PRO A 209 18.46 11.93 8.32
CA PRO A 209 19.21 12.09 7.08
C PRO A 209 18.93 10.91 6.15
N GLN A 210 18.91 11.18 4.85
CA GLN A 210 18.64 10.18 3.82
C GLN A 210 19.63 8.99 3.95
N SER A 211 19.12 7.78 3.67
CA SER A 211 19.86 6.52 3.53
C SER A 211 20.69 5.96 4.70
N THR A 212 20.64 6.49 5.93
CA THR A 212 21.34 5.83 7.05
C THR A 212 20.60 4.58 7.52
N ALA A 213 21.24 3.42 7.41
CA ALA A 213 20.84 2.22 8.13
C ALA A 213 20.77 2.51 9.64
N ALA A 214 19.82 1.90 10.35
CA ALA A 214 19.72 2.06 11.80
C ALA A 214 21.05 1.64 12.46
N SER A 215 21.63 2.51 13.28
CA SER A 215 22.93 2.31 13.92
C SER A 215 22.98 1.10 14.86
N THR A 216 21.81 0.55 15.21
CA THR A 216 21.61 -0.66 15.99
C THR A 216 21.76 -1.96 15.19
N VAL A 217 21.90 -1.90 13.86
CA VAL A 217 21.99 -3.09 12.98
C VAL A 217 23.42 -3.36 12.54
N ARG A 218 24.01 -4.46 13.04
CA ARG A 218 25.28 -5.01 12.55
C ARG A 218 25.06 -5.57 11.15
N GLN A 219 25.87 -5.13 10.19
CA GLN A 219 25.73 -5.47 8.77
C GLN A 219 26.95 -6.24 8.29
N LEU A 220 26.72 -7.51 7.94
CA LEU A 220 27.72 -8.50 7.58
C LEU A 220 27.58 -8.91 6.11
N VAL A 221 28.70 -9.28 5.48
CA VAL A 221 28.74 -9.88 4.14
C VAL A 221 29.48 -11.21 4.15
N VAL A 222 29.01 -12.15 3.33
CA VAL A 222 29.64 -13.44 3.09
C VAL A 222 29.81 -13.60 1.57
N GLN A 223 31.07 -13.63 1.12
CA GLN A 223 31.38 -13.95 -0.27
C GLN A 223 31.14 -15.44 -0.52
N VAL A 224 30.44 -15.75 -1.61
CA VAL A 224 30.14 -17.13 -2.03
C VAL A 224 30.48 -17.32 -3.50
N PRO A 225 31.06 -18.46 -3.92
CA PRO A 225 31.61 -18.59 -5.28
C PRO A 225 30.54 -18.59 -6.38
N ASN A 226 29.30 -18.99 -6.08
CA ASN A 226 28.16 -19.00 -7.02
C ASN A 226 26.83 -19.22 -6.29
N GLU A 227 25.72 -19.06 -7.01
CA GLU A 227 24.34 -19.28 -6.54
C GLU A 227 24.11 -20.63 -5.83
N ARG A 228 24.69 -21.73 -6.36
CA ARG A 228 24.50 -23.06 -5.77
C ARG A 228 25.19 -23.19 -4.42
N ALA A 229 26.26 -22.43 -4.19
CA ALA A 229 27.01 -22.43 -2.94
C ALA A 229 26.28 -21.73 -1.79
N LYS A 230 25.41 -20.72 -2.06
CA LYS A 230 24.69 -19.90 -1.06
C LYS A 230 24.00 -20.70 0.06
N ARG A 231 23.43 -21.88 -0.26
CA ARG A 231 22.69 -22.72 0.71
C ARG A 231 23.51 -23.09 1.93
N ARG A 232 24.76 -23.55 1.75
CA ARG A 232 25.56 -24.10 2.87
C ARG A 232 25.99 -23.01 3.87
N PRO A 233 26.50 -21.84 3.46
CA PRO A 233 26.65 -20.67 4.33
C PRO A 233 25.36 -20.29 5.05
N LEU A 234 24.21 -20.21 4.35
CA LEU A 234 22.93 -19.89 4.97
C LEU A 234 22.61 -20.87 6.11
N GLU A 235 22.62 -22.18 5.85
CA GLU A 235 22.32 -23.17 6.90
C GLU A 235 23.33 -23.15 8.06
N THR A 236 24.61 -22.86 7.78
CA THR A 236 25.64 -22.69 8.83
C THR A 236 25.33 -21.48 9.70
N LEU A 237 24.97 -20.34 9.10
CA LEU A 237 24.56 -19.13 9.83
C LEU A 237 23.29 -19.37 10.65
N MET A 238 22.28 -20.05 10.08
CA MET A 238 21.04 -20.41 10.77
C MET A 238 21.24 -21.30 12.00
N ARG A 239 22.37 -22.02 12.08
CA ARG A 239 22.73 -22.90 13.20
C ARG A 239 23.71 -22.27 14.19
N ASN A 240 24.65 -21.45 13.72
CA ASN A 240 25.78 -20.96 14.51
C ASN A 240 25.57 -19.55 15.09
N GLU A 241 24.79 -18.69 14.42
CA GLU A 241 24.41 -17.39 14.98
C GLU A 241 23.32 -17.58 16.05
N PRO A 242 23.25 -16.70 17.08
CA PRO A 242 22.22 -16.74 18.11
C PRO A 242 20.87 -16.21 17.58
N VAL A 243 20.33 -16.86 16.55
CA VAL A 243 19.07 -16.49 15.92
C VAL A 243 17.91 -16.83 16.85
N GLY A 244 17.16 -15.82 17.27
CA GLY A 244 15.83 -15.99 17.87
C GLY A 244 14.82 -16.33 16.78
N ASN A 245 14.52 -15.35 15.93
CA ASN A 245 13.74 -15.47 14.70
C ASN A 245 14.41 -14.70 13.54
N GLY A 246 14.15 -15.07 12.29
CA GLY A 246 14.75 -14.37 11.15
C GLY A 246 14.00 -14.42 9.83
N ILE A 247 14.23 -13.42 8.97
CA ILE A 247 13.66 -13.34 7.62
C ILE A 247 14.74 -13.59 6.58
N ILE A 248 14.46 -14.42 5.59
CA ILE A 248 15.36 -14.80 4.50
C ILE A 248 14.81 -14.23 3.19
N PHE A 249 15.42 -13.16 2.69
CA PHE A 249 14.97 -12.46 1.47
C PHE A 249 15.59 -13.04 0.20
N CYS A 250 14.73 -13.39 -0.75
CA CYS A 250 15.10 -13.84 -2.10
C CYS A 250 14.43 -12.95 -3.17
N ASN A 251 15.11 -12.68 -4.27
CA ASN A 251 14.61 -11.78 -5.32
C ASN A 251 13.45 -12.39 -6.14
N ARG A 252 13.30 -13.73 -6.14
CA ARG A 252 12.35 -14.44 -7.03
C ARG A 252 11.50 -15.46 -6.25
N LYS A 253 10.19 -15.51 -6.55
CA LYS A 253 9.24 -16.48 -5.94
C LYS A 253 9.65 -17.95 -6.14
N ARG A 254 10.29 -18.28 -7.27
CA ARG A 254 10.83 -19.63 -7.51
C ARG A 254 11.96 -19.98 -6.53
N THR A 255 12.85 -19.03 -6.22
CA THR A 255 13.90 -19.20 -5.21
C THR A 255 13.30 -19.44 -3.83
N VAL A 256 12.28 -18.67 -3.44
CA VAL A 256 11.54 -18.88 -2.18
C VAL A 256 10.98 -20.31 -2.08
N ALA A 257 10.26 -20.78 -3.11
CA ALA A 257 9.68 -22.12 -3.11
C ALA A 257 10.75 -23.23 -3.03
N THR A 258 11.80 -23.15 -3.84
CA THR A 258 12.90 -24.14 -3.82
C THR A 258 13.67 -24.13 -2.50
N LEU A 259 13.94 -22.94 -1.93
CA LEU A 259 14.66 -22.81 -0.67
C LEU A 259 13.82 -23.31 0.53
N TYR A 260 12.52 -22.99 0.56
CA TYR A 260 11.58 -23.51 1.55
C TYR A 260 11.55 -25.04 1.57
N GLU A 261 11.33 -25.67 0.42
CA GLU A 261 11.33 -27.13 0.30
C GLU A 261 12.65 -27.76 0.73
N THR A 262 13.78 -27.10 0.43
CA THR A 262 15.11 -27.60 0.78
C THR A 262 15.39 -27.50 2.28
N LEU A 263 15.13 -26.34 2.89
CA LEU A 263 15.36 -26.12 4.33
C LEU A 263 14.38 -26.91 5.20
N LYS A 264 13.13 -27.08 4.75
CA LYS A 264 12.13 -27.91 5.43
C LYS A 264 12.55 -29.38 5.46
N ARG A 265 13.09 -29.92 4.35
CA ARG A 265 13.67 -31.28 4.31
C ARG A 265 14.94 -31.42 5.14
N ALA A 266 15.68 -30.34 5.34
CA ALA A 266 16.83 -30.29 6.26
C ALA A 266 16.42 -30.14 7.74
N GLY A 267 15.12 -30.13 8.05
CA GLY A 267 14.61 -30.09 9.43
C GLY A 267 14.58 -28.69 10.06
N HIS A 268 14.61 -27.62 9.27
CA HIS A 268 14.47 -26.26 9.79
C HIS A 268 13.00 -25.83 9.86
N ASP A 269 12.63 -25.11 10.94
CA ASP A 269 11.31 -24.50 11.11
C ASP A 269 11.13 -23.29 10.20
N VAL A 270 10.81 -23.54 8.93
CA VAL A 270 10.64 -22.53 7.88
C VAL A 270 9.19 -22.33 7.45
N GLY A 271 8.83 -21.08 7.16
CA GLY A 271 7.67 -20.70 6.36
C GLY A 271 8.08 -20.04 5.04
N ALA A 272 7.18 -20.02 4.07
CA ALA A 272 7.36 -19.35 2.78
C ALA A 272 6.36 -18.20 2.63
N LEU A 273 6.77 -17.12 1.95
CA LEU A 273 5.93 -15.95 1.72
C LEU A 273 6.16 -15.34 0.33
N HIS A 274 5.20 -15.50 -0.57
CA HIS A 274 5.28 -14.97 -1.93
C HIS A 274 3.89 -14.63 -2.51
N GLY A 275 3.84 -13.80 -3.55
CA GLY A 275 2.60 -13.26 -4.13
C GLY A 275 1.60 -14.29 -4.66
N ASP A 276 2.03 -15.52 -4.96
CA ASP A 276 1.13 -16.59 -5.46
C ASP A 276 0.34 -17.31 -4.33
N MET A 277 0.54 -16.96 -3.05
CA MET A 277 -0.19 -17.58 -1.93
C MET A 277 -1.63 -17.06 -1.82
N THR A 278 -2.54 -17.91 -1.34
CA THR A 278 -3.86 -17.45 -0.88
C THR A 278 -3.70 -16.54 0.34
N GLN A 279 -4.67 -15.64 0.57
CA GLN A 279 -4.60 -14.72 1.70
C GLN A 279 -4.63 -15.49 3.03
N ASP A 280 -5.42 -16.55 3.13
CA ASP A 280 -5.54 -17.35 4.35
C ASP A 280 -4.21 -18.05 4.70
N ALA A 281 -3.55 -18.68 3.72
CA ALA A 281 -2.24 -19.30 3.92
C ALA A 281 -1.15 -18.25 4.26
N ARG A 282 -1.23 -17.05 3.68
CA ARG A 282 -0.35 -15.92 4.00
C ARG A 282 -0.57 -15.45 5.45
N ASN A 283 -1.81 -15.28 5.87
CA ASN A 283 -2.18 -14.90 7.23
C ASN A 283 -1.75 -15.97 8.26
N GLU A 284 -2.02 -17.25 7.97
CA GLU A 284 -1.63 -18.39 8.82
C GLU A 284 -0.10 -18.48 8.99
N THR A 285 0.65 -18.32 7.90
CA THR A 285 2.13 -18.32 7.94
C THR A 285 2.66 -17.13 8.75
N LEU A 286 2.06 -15.94 8.61
CA LEU A 286 2.45 -14.77 9.37
C LEU A 286 2.12 -14.90 10.87
N ALA A 287 0.96 -15.48 11.21
CA ALA A 287 0.61 -15.83 12.58
C ALA A 287 1.62 -16.84 13.15
N ALA A 288 1.92 -17.92 12.43
CA ALA A 288 2.89 -18.92 12.85
C ALA A 288 4.30 -18.34 13.08
N PHE A 289 4.71 -17.32 12.31
CA PHE A 289 5.98 -16.63 12.52
C PHE A 289 5.94 -15.68 13.73
N ARG A 290 4.83 -14.96 13.94
CA ARG A 290 4.63 -14.10 15.11
C ARG A 290 4.61 -14.92 16.41
N ASP A 291 3.97 -16.08 16.39
CA ASP A 291 3.88 -17.03 17.51
C ASP A 291 5.21 -17.79 17.77
N ASN A 292 6.26 -17.56 16.97
CA ASN A 292 7.50 -18.35 16.92
C ASN A 292 7.29 -19.87 16.67
N ARG A 293 6.14 -20.28 16.11
CA ARG A 293 5.88 -21.66 15.64
C ARG A 293 6.69 -22.01 14.40
N ILE A 294 7.09 -21.02 13.61
CA ILE A 294 8.17 -21.12 12.63
C ILE A 294 9.26 -20.11 12.97
N LYS A 295 10.53 -20.53 12.88
CA LYS A 295 11.69 -19.74 13.29
C LYS A 295 12.23 -18.84 12.16
N PHE A 296 12.02 -19.25 10.92
CA PHE A 296 12.56 -18.57 9.74
C PHE A 296 11.47 -18.33 8.68
N LEU A 297 11.35 -17.10 8.18
CA LEU A 297 10.39 -16.74 7.14
C LEU A 297 11.12 -16.42 5.83
N ILE A 298 10.92 -17.24 4.80
CA ILE A 298 11.54 -17.06 3.48
C ILE A 298 10.60 -16.25 2.61
N ALA A 299 11.00 -15.05 2.20
CA ALA A 299 10.12 -14.08 1.55
C ALA A 299 10.73 -13.44 0.29
N THR A 300 9.88 -12.99 -0.64
CA THR A 300 10.28 -11.98 -1.64
C THR A 300 10.12 -10.57 -1.08
N ASP A 301 10.79 -9.58 -1.67
CA ASP A 301 10.62 -8.17 -1.32
C ASP A 301 9.15 -7.76 -1.29
N VAL A 302 8.41 -8.02 -2.37
CA VAL A 302 6.97 -7.69 -2.48
C VAL A 302 6.14 -8.32 -1.37
N ALA A 303 6.48 -9.55 -0.95
CA ALA A 303 5.74 -10.25 0.10
C ALA A 303 6.18 -9.86 1.52
N GLY A 304 7.44 -9.45 1.70
CA GLY A 304 8.07 -9.03 2.96
C GLY A 304 7.93 -7.53 3.28
N ARG A 305 7.68 -6.71 2.27
CA ARG A 305 7.21 -5.32 2.39
C ARG A 305 5.83 -5.32 3.05
N GLY A 306 5.58 -4.32 3.89
CA GLY A 306 4.32 -4.19 4.63
C GLY A 306 4.08 -5.25 5.70
N LEU A 307 5.07 -6.07 6.06
CA LEU A 307 4.95 -6.96 7.23
C LEU A 307 5.30 -6.21 8.51
N ASP A 308 4.30 -5.98 9.35
CA ASP A 308 4.50 -5.73 10.77
C ASP A 308 4.58 -7.06 11.53
N ILE A 309 5.76 -7.65 11.38
CA ILE A 309 6.25 -8.68 12.28
C ILE A 309 7.03 -7.94 13.37
N GLU A 310 6.66 -8.17 14.62
CA GLU A 310 7.42 -7.70 15.77
C GLU A 310 8.88 -8.14 15.67
N HIS A 311 9.78 -7.15 15.66
CA HIS A 311 11.22 -7.24 15.89
C HIS A 311 11.88 -8.59 15.57
N VAL A 312 12.29 -8.82 14.32
CA VAL A 312 13.09 -10.02 14.03
C VAL A 312 14.55 -9.83 14.46
N SER A 313 15.16 -10.87 15.01
CA SER A 313 16.56 -10.80 15.47
C SER A 313 17.56 -10.74 14.32
N HIS A 314 17.28 -11.45 13.21
CA HIS A 314 18.18 -11.60 12.08
C HIS A 314 17.50 -11.38 10.72
N VAL A 315 18.24 -10.78 9.78
CA VAL A 315 17.83 -10.64 8.38
C VAL A 315 18.90 -11.24 7.49
N PHE A 316 18.53 -12.25 6.70
CA PHE A 316 19.40 -12.90 5.73
C PHE A 316 19.02 -12.43 4.32
N ASN A 317 19.89 -11.66 3.69
CA ASN A 317 19.78 -11.35 2.26
C ASN A 317 20.41 -12.53 1.50
N TYR A 318 19.60 -13.52 1.15
CA TYR A 318 20.05 -14.68 0.37
C TYR A 318 20.43 -14.25 -1.06
N ASP A 319 19.64 -13.33 -1.64
CA ASP A 319 19.98 -12.63 -2.87
C ASP A 319 20.29 -11.17 -2.57
N VAL A 320 21.28 -10.59 -3.27
CA VAL A 320 21.55 -9.15 -3.22
C VAL A 320 20.37 -8.39 -3.86
N PRO A 321 19.83 -7.34 -3.23
CA PRO A 321 18.64 -6.67 -3.75
C PRO A 321 18.92 -5.96 -5.08
N LEU A 322 17.89 -5.89 -5.94
CA LEU A 322 17.99 -5.31 -7.29
C LEU A 322 18.10 -3.77 -7.27
N ALA A 323 17.42 -3.14 -6.31
CA ALA A 323 17.57 -1.74 -5.95
C ALA A 323 18.38 -1.62 -4.64
N ALA A 324 19.18 -0.57 -4.48
CA ALA A 324 19.99 -0.43 -3.26
C ALA A 324 19.10 -0.08 -2.05
N GLU A 325 18.03 0.65 -2.31
CA GLU A 325 17.01 1.12 -1.38
C GLU A 325 16.29 -0.05 -0.68
N ASP A 326 16.12 -1.17 -1.40
CA ASP A 326 15.56 -2.40 -0.84
C ASP A 326 16.41 -3.00 0.27
N TYR A 327 17.74 -2.81 0.25
CA TYR A 327 18.58 -3.26 1.35
C TYR A 327 18.16 -2.62 2.66
N ILE A 328 17.92 -1.31 2.67
CA ILE A 328 17.45 -0.55 3.84
C ILE A 328 16.07 -1.09 4.29
N HIS A 329 15.16 -1.38 3.37
CA HIS A 329 13.83 -1.92 3.68
C HIS A 329 13.84 -3.36 4.25
N ARG A 330 14.82 -4.18 3.84
CA ARG A 330 15.04 -5.53 4.36
C ARG A 330 15.67 -5.50 5.74
N ILE A 331 16.77 -4.76 5.94
CA ILE A 331 17.42 -4.69 7.25
C ILE A 331 16.57 -3.94 8.29
N GLY A 332 15.71 -3.01 7.85
CA GLY A 332 14.70 -2.34 8.69
C GLY A 332 13.57 -3.25 9.24
N ARG A 333 13.66 -4.57 9.05
CA ARG A 333 12.87 -5.57 9.81
C ARG A 333 13.50 -5.92 11.16
N THR A 334 14.82 -5.77 11.29
CA THR A 334 15.55 -5.89 12.56
C THR A 334 15.94 -4.51 13.12
N GLY A 335 16.52 -4.45 14.31
CA GLY A 335 17.04 -3.21 14.93
C GLY A 335 16.00 -2.17 15.38
N ARG A 336 14.70 -2.47 15.29
CA ARG A 336 13.60 -1.55 15.64
C ARG A 336 13.49 -1.28 17.15
N ALA A 337 12.95 -0.11 17.51
CA ALA A 337 12.72 0.35 18.90
C ALA A 337 13.96 0.24 19.83
N GLY A 338 15.13 0.61 19.32
CA GLY A 338 16.38 0.67 20.11
C GLY A 338 17.03 -0.69 20.42
N ARG A 339 16.42 -1.80 20.01
CA ARG A 339 17.03 -3.14 20.11
C ARG A 339 18.14 -3.30 19.06
N SER A 340 19.15 -4.11 19.34
CA SER A 340 20.16 -4.50 18.36
C SER A 340 19.59 -5.51 17.35
N GLY A 341 20.23 -5.59 16.18
CA GLY A 341 19.86 -6.52 15.11
C GLY A 341 21.04 -6.93 14.25
N THR A 342 20.93 -8.07 13.56
CA THR A 342 21.98 -8.56 12.65
C THR A 342 21.42 -8.73 11.25
N ALA A 343 22.08 -8.15 10.26
CA ALA A 343 21.77 -8.34 8.84
C ALA A 343 22.99 -8.95 8.12
N ILE A 344 22.81 -10.11 7.50
CA ILE A 344 23.87 -10.81 6.74
C ILE A 344 23.48 -10.86 5.27
N MET A 345 24.42 -10.60 4.36
CA MET A 345 24.23 -10.69 2.91
C MET A 345 25.14 -11.75 2.29
N LEU A 346 24.58 -12.63 1.47
CA LEU A 346 25.34 -13.55 0.64
C LEU A 346 25.58 -12.90 -0.73
N VAL A 347 26.85 -12.77 -1.14
CA VAL A 347 27.25 -12.06 -2.37
C VAL A 347 28.02 -13.02 -3.28
N THR A 348 27.57 -13.16 -4.53
CA THR A 348 28.33 -13.86 -5.57
C THR A 348 29.19 -12.90 -6.41
N PRO A 349 30.17 -13.39 -7.19
CA PRO A 349 30.87 -12.57 -8.17
C PRO A 349 29.94 -11.88 -9.19
N GLU A 350 28.79 -12.49 -9.51
CA GLU A 350 27.78 -11.93 -10.42
C GLU A 350 27.03 -10.75 -9.78
N ASP A 351 26.80 -10.80 -8.46
CA ASP A 351 26.09 -9.77 -7.70
C ASP A 351 26.91 -8.48 -7.50
N LYS A 352 28.21 -8.46 -7.84
CA LYS A 352 29.12 -7.36 -7.50
C LYS A 352 28.55 -5.97 -7.83
N LYS A 353 27.96 -5.79 -9.01
CA LYS A 353 27.36 -4.50 -9.43
C LYS A 353 26.18 -4.06 -8.56
N LEU A 354 25.43 -4.99 -7.99
CA LEU A 354 24.33 -4.69 -7.07
C LEU A 354 24.88 -4.39 -5.67
N TYR A 355 25.86 -5.17 -5.21
CA TYR A 355 26.56 -4.94 -3.95
C TYR A 355 27.25 -3.57 -3.90
N ASP A 356 27.95 -3.18 -4.97
CA ASP A 356 28.61 -1.88 -5.07
C ASP A 356 27.61 -0.71 -4.95
N ARG A 357 26.37 -0.88 -5.46
CA ARG A 357 25.29 0.12 -5.30
C ARG A 357 24.75 0.19 -3.87
N VAL A 358 24.63 -0.95 -3.18
CA VAL A 358 24.28 -0.99 -1.74
C VAL A 358 25.36 -0.31 -0.91
N VAL A 359 26.64 -0.63 -1.13
CA VAL A 359 27.78 0.01 -0.44
C VAL A 359 27.81 1.52 -0.69
N ALA A 360 27.56 1.97 -1.92
CA ALA A 360 27.47 3.40 -2.23
C ALA A 360 26.33 4.10 -1.44
N LEU A 361 25.15 3.49 -1.35
CA LEU A 361 24.01 4.03 -0.59
C LEU A 361 24.28 4.14 0.91
N LEU A 362 25.13 3.26 1.46
CA LEU A 362 25.57 3.24 2.86
C LEU A 362 26.77 4.17 3.15
N GLY A 363 27.18 5.02 2.19
CA GLY A 363 28.28 5.96 2.36
C GLY A 363 29.66 5.40 1.95
N GLY A 364 29.69 4.36 1.13
CA GLY A 364 30.90 3.90 0.42
C GLY A 364 31.84 2.97 1.22
N LYS A 365 31.52 2.64 2.47
CA LYS A 365 32.28 1.67 3.27
C LYS A 365 31.80 0.24 3.00
N PRO A 366 32.68 -0.70 2.64
CA PRO A 366 32.32 -2.12 2.55
C PRO A 366 31.73 -2.63 3.88
N LEU A 367 30.84 -3.62 3.78
CA LEU A 367 30.32 -4.32 4.96
C LEU A 367 31.41 -5.19 5.62
N GLU A 368 31.22 -5.50 6.90
CA GLU A 368 32.12 -6.39 7.66
C GLU A 368 32.03 -7.81 7.07
N GLU A 369 33.15 -8.35 6.58
CA GLU A 369 33.19 -9.67 5.94
C GLU A 369 33.34 -10.79 6.97
N LEU A 370 32.45 -11.78 6.92
CA LEU A 370 32.45 -12.94 7.80
C LEU A 370 33.14 -14.13 7.10
N SER A 371 34.47 -14.13 7.13
CA SER A 371 35.33 -15.13 6.48
C SER A 371 35.28 -16.53 7.13
N ASP A 372 35.02 -16.59 8.43
CA ASP A 372 35.26 -17.80 9.25
C ASP A 372 34.09 -18.79 9.27
N LEU A 373 33.19 -18.69 8.28
CA LEU A 373 32.30 -19.78 7.96
C LEU A 373 33.14 -20.93 7.37
N SER A 374 33.33 -21.99 8.15
CA SER A 374 34.16 -23.17 7.83
C SER A 374 33.60 -24.05 6.70
N VAL A 375 33.40 -23.43 5.54
CA VAL A 375 32.91 -24.04 4.30
C VAL A 375 34.11 -24.51 3.50
N LYS A 376 34.73 -25.61 3.95
CA LYS A 376 35.51 -26.45 3.02
C LYS A 376 34.55 -26.89 1.90
N ALA A 377 34.69 -26.28 0.72
CA ALA A 377 34.09 -26.78 -0.49
C ALA A 377 34.51 -28.26 -0.67
N PRO A 378 33.59 -29.17 -1.07
CA PRO A 378 34.02 -30.48 -1.53
C PRO A 378 34.93 -30.27 -2.74
N ALA A 379 36.09 -30.94 -2.76
CA ALA A 379 36.86 -31.06 -3.98
C ALA A 379 35.99 -31.78 -5.04
N GLU A 380 36.12 -31.37 -6.30
CA GLU A 380 35.43 -32.02 -7.40
C GLU A 380 35.88 -33.49 -7.48
N ALA A 381 34.93 -34.42 -7.33
CA ALA A 381 35.17 -35.80 -7.69
C ALA A 381 35.24 -35.90 -9.22
N PRO A 382 36.16 -36.71 -9.81
CA PRO A 382 36.27 -36.81 -11.26
C PRO A 382 34.99 -37.38 -11.89
N ALA A 383 34.76 -37.05 -13.17
CA ALA A 383 33.74 -37.72 -13.96
C ALA A 383 34.22 -39.13 -14.32
N ASP A 384 33.57 -40.16 -13.79
CA ASP A 384 33.83 -41.55 -14.18
C ASP A 384 33.36 -41.79 -15.61
N ALA A 385 34.32 -42.03 -16.50
CA ALA A 385 34.10 -42.50 -17.86
C ALA A 385 34.66 -43.93 -17.99
N GLU A 386 33.86 -44.78 -18.63
CA GLU A 386 34.21 -46.07 -19.24
C GLU A 386 34.62 -47.24 -18.32
N THR A 387 33.76 -48.26 -18.30
CA THR A 387 34.23 -49.63 -18.56
C THR A 387 33.17 -50.41 -19.35
N GLU A 388 33.33 -50.53 -20.67
CA GLU A 388 32.73 -51.63 -21.43
C GLU A 388 33.66 -52.84 -21.40
N ALA A 389 33.14 -54.03 -21.07
CA ALA A 389 33.64 -55.30 -21.60
C ALA A 389 32.63 -56.45 -21.40
N ALA A 390 32.46 -57.27 -22.44
CA ALA A 390 31.71 -58.53 -22.50
C ALA A 390 30.14 -58.44 -22.41
N ALA A 391 29.36 -58.97 -23.35
CA ALA A 391 29.73 -59.64 -24.61
C ALA A 391 28.58 -59.66 -25.65
N GLY A 392 28.95 -59.55 -26.94
CA GLY A 392 28.30 -60.13 -28.14
C GLY A 392 26.80 -59.92 -28.40
N GLY A 393 26.33 -59.53 -29.59
CA GLY A 393 27.02 -59.21 -30.84
C GLY A 393 26.09 -59.32 -32.07
N ARG A 394 26.58 -58.91 -33.24
CA ARG A 394 25.99 -59.00 -34.60
C ARG A 394 24.91 -57.98 -35.03
N THR A 395 25.45 -56.98 -35.71
CA THR A 395 24.93 -56.14 -36.83
C THR A 395 24.42 -56.97 -38.05
N PRO A 396 23.99 -56.39 -39.22
CA PRO A 396 23.88 -54.97 -39.65
C PRO A 396 22.58 -54.57 -40.45
N ARG A 397 22.56 -53.30 -40.91
CA ARG A 397 21.68 -52.65 -41.92
C ARG A 397 20.25 -52.25 -41.46
N GLY A 398 19.71 -51.08 -41.83
CA GLY A 398 20.30 -49.94 -42.53
C GLY A 398 19.26 -48.91 -43.05
N ALA A 399 19.72 -47.66 -43.24
CA ALA A 399 19.12 -46.60 -44.07
C ALA A 399 17.72 -45.99 -43.74
N ARG A 400 17.78 -44.74 -43.25
CA ARG A 400 17.07 -43.52 -43.74
C ARG A 400 15.57 -43.27 -43.46
N THR A 401 15.33 -41.95 -43.28
CA THR A 401 14.11 -41.16 -43.55
C THR A 401 12.88 -41.21 -42.63
N ARG A 402 12.71 -40.11 -41.88
CA ARG A 402 11.43 -39.48 -41.48
C ARG A 402 10.50 -39.30 -42.71
N PRO A 403 9.15 -39.31 -42.59
CA PRO A 403 8.44 -38.22 -41.89
C PRO A 403 7.09 -38.53 -41.17
N ARG A 404 6.68 -37.54 -40.35
CA ARG A 404 5.32 -37.11 -39.93
C ARG A 404 4.23 -38.17 -39.67
N ARG A 405 3.68 -38.14 -38.44
CA ARG A 405 2.43 -38.82 -38.04
C ARG A 405 1.40 -37.81 -37.52
N ARG A 406 0.12 -37.96 -37.87
CA ARG A 406 -1.05 -37.26 -37.28
C ARG A 406 -2.27 -38.21 -37.36
N ARG A 407 -2.91 -38.47 -36.21
CA ARG A 407 -4.23 -39.14 -36.04
C ARG A 407 -4.32 -40.61 -36.52
N GLU A 408 -5.17 -41.49 -35.99
CA GLU A 408 -6.01 -41.55 -34.76
C GLU A 408 -6.33 -43.05 -34.46
N ALA A 409 -6.88 -43.37 -33.27
CA ALA A 409 -7.45 -44.69 -32.87
C ALA A 409 -6.44 -45.88 -32.72
N GLU A 410 -6.66 -46.95 -31.92
CA GLU A 410 -7.77 -47.35 -31.01
C GLU A 410 -7.32 -48.42 -29.97
N ALA A 411 -8.26 -48.90 -29.13
CA ALA A 411 -8.22 -50.01 -28.14
C ALA A 411 -7.38 -49.77 -26.85
N ALA A 412 -7.97 -49.67 -25.65
CA ALA A 412 -8.80 -50.62 -24.86
C ALA A 412 -7.93 -51.68 -24.15
N ASP A 413 -8.07 -51.97 -22.85
CA ASP A 413 -9.27 -52.48 -22.19
C ASP A 413 -9.18 -52.38 -20.63
N LEU A 414 -10.29 -52.17 -19.92
CA LEU A 414 -10.52 -52.47 -18.48
C LEU A 414 -12.04 -52.46 -18.18
N PRO A 415 -12.60 -53.36 -17.33
CA PRO A 415 -14.02 -53.74 -17.45
C PRO A 415 -14.99 -53.24 -16.36
N ALA A 416 -16.26 -53.14 -16.79
CA ALA A 416 -17.52 -53.49 -16.11
C ALA A 416 -17.96 -52.82 -14.79
N ALA A 417 -19.08 -52.06 -14.88
CA ALA A 417 -20.11 -51.97 -13.84
C ALA A 417 -21.49 -51.62 -14.45
N GLU A 418 -22.47 -52.48 -14.23
CA GLU A 418 -23.94 -52.32 -14.40
C GLU A 418 -24.55 -52.91 -13.10
N GLU A 419 -25.68 -52.49 -12.54
CA GLU A 419 -26.57 -51.32 -12.74
C GLU A 419 -27.44 -51.19 -11.46
N VAL A 420 -28.38 -50.22 -11.41
CA VAL A 420 -29.78 -50.33 -10.90
C VAL A 420 -30.31 -49.00 -10.33
N GLN A 421 -31.37 -48.50 -11.00
CA GLN A 421 -32.44 -47.58 -10.55
C GLN A 421 -32.16 -46.09 -10.24
N ALA A 422 -32.66 -45.24 -11.15
CA ALA A 422 -33.31 -43.96 -10.85
C ALA A 422 -34.58 -43.83 -11.71
N GLU A 423 -35.63 -43.20 -11.18
CA GLU A 423 -37.00 -43.20 -11.77
C GLU A 423 -37.42 -41.81 -12.33
N GLU A 424 -38.34 -41.84 -13.29
CA GLU A 424 -38.95 -40.75 -14.10
C GLU A 424 -39.85 -39.77 -13.31
N ALA A 425 -40.41 -38.65 -13.84
CA ALA A 425 -40.13 -37.76 -14.99
C ALA A 425 -41.02 -36.48 -14.92
N ALA A 426 -40.73 -35.50 -15.81
CA ALA A 426 -41.52 -34.42 -16.47
C ALA A 426 -42.96 -34.00 -15.99
N PRO A 427 -43.45 -32.76 -16.32
CA PRO A 427 -44.04 -32.52 -17.65
C PRO A 427 -43.87 -31.07 -18.22
N ALA A 428 -44.49 -30.82 -19.38
CA ALA A 428 -44.38 -29.61 -20.21
C ALA A 428 -45.69 -28.77 -20.31
N VAL A 429 -45.75 -27.86 -21.29
CA VAL A 429 -46.68 -26.70 -21.41
C VAL A 429 -48.00 -26.94 -22.19
N ASP A 430 -49.01 -26.16 -21.79
CA ASP A 430 -49.91 -25.28 -22.60
C ASP A 430 -51.45 -25.48 -22.60
N ASP A 431 -52.11 -24.31 -22.66
CA ASP A 431 -53.49 -23.90 -23.02
C ASP A 431 -54.78 -24.21 -22.20
N THR A 432 -55.81 -23.39 -22.47
CA THR A 432 -57.00 -23.02 -21.65
C THR A 432 -58.34 -23.54 -22.26
N PRO A 433 -59.54 -23.54 -21.60
CA PRO A 433 -60.34 -22.33 -21.27
C PRO A 433 -61.27 -22.39 -19.99
N ALA A 434 -62.04 -21.32 -19.77
CA ALA A 434 -62.84 -20.93 -18.57
C ALA A 434 -64.32 -21.50 -18.55
N PRO A 435 -65.31 -21.14 -17.67
CA PRO A 435 -65.48 -19.85 -16.91
C PRO A 435 -66.20 -19.82 -15.52
N ALA A 436 -66.25 -18.59 -14.95
CA ALA A 436 -67.33 -17.94 -14.17
C ALA A 436 -67.44 -18.03 -12.61
N ALA A 437 -67.09 -16.92 -11.91
CA ALA A 437 -67.96 -16.14 -10.99
C ALA A 437 -67.33 -14.78 -10.56
N LYS A 438 -68.14 -13.79 -10.16
CA LYS A 438 -67.83 -12.36 -9.76
C LYS A 438 -68.54 -12.02 -8.41
N PRO A 439 -68.52 -10.80 -7.78
CA PRO A 439 -68.06 -9.43 -8.18
C PRO A 439 -67.23 -8.68 -7.07
N GLU A 440 -67.36 -7.36 -6.83
CA GLU A 440 -66.62 -6.26 -7.50
C GLU A 440 -66.00 -5.23 -6.50
N ARG A 441 -64.71 -4.87 -6.67
CA ARG A 441 -64.21 -3.50 -7.01
C ARG A 441 -64.67 -2.26 -6.19
N ARG A 442 -63.72 -1.46 -5.65
CA ARG A 442 -63.77 0.04 -5.74
C ARG A 442 -62.43 0.78 -5.55
N LYS A 443 -62.46 2.10 -5.80
CA LYS A 443 -61.33 3.00 -6.12
C LYS A 443 -60.95 3.99 -4.99
N ARG A 444 -59.71 4.53 -5.09
CA ARG A 444 -59.20 5.80 -4.51
C ARG A 444 -60.27 6.88 -4.19
N ARG A 445 -60.12 7.58 -3.05
CA ARG A 445 -60.14 9.07 -2.97
C ARG A 445 -59.73 9.67 -1.61
N THR A 446 -58.93 10.74 -1.69
CA THR A 446 -58.75 11.93 -0.80
C THR A 446 -59.35 11.97 0.63
N PRO A 447 -58.60 12.44 1.66
CA PRO A 447 -59.17 12.88 2.93
C PRO A 447 -59.79 14.30 2.83
N ARG A 448 -60.72 14.61 3.74
CA ARG A 448 -61.43 15.89 3.85
C ARG A 448 -61.42 16.35 5.32
N SER A 449 -61.42 17.66 5.53
CA SER A 449 -61.47 18.33 6.85
C SER A 449 -62.86 18.28 7.50
N VAL A 450 -62.91 18.47 8.83
CA VAL A 450 -63.68 19.50 9.59
C VAL A 450 -63.53 19.29 11.12
N GLU A 451 -63.73 20.36 11.89
CA GLU A 451 -63.56 20.56 13.34
C GLU A 451 -64.59 19.74 14.20
N SER A 452 -64.60 19.66 15.54
CA SER A 452 -64.34 20.71 16.56
C SER A 452 -64.38 20.20 18.04
N ARG A 453 -63.47 20.74 18.90
CA ARG A 453 -63.64 21.21 20.32
C ARG A 453 -64.19 20.29 21.46
N PRO A 454 -63.98 20.62 22.79
CA PRO A 454 -62.92 21.44 23.44
C PRO A 454 -62.46 21.01 24.89
N VAL A 455 -61.53 21.80 25.47
CA VAL A 455 -61.18 22.04 26.92
C VAL A 455 -60.65 20.89 27.81
N GLU A 456 -59.40 21.00 28.26
CA GLU A 456 -59.08 21.31 29.68
C GLU A 456 -57.68 21.94 29.84
N VAL A 457 -57.50 22.74 30.88
CA VAL A 457 -56.34 23.61 31.15
C VAL A 457 -55.73 23.18 32.50
N VAL A 458 -54.40 23.13 32.58
CA VAL A 458 -53.70 23.13 33.87
C VAL A 458 -52.64 24.22 33.84
N GLU A 459 -52.75 25.17 34.76
CA GLU A 459 -51.80 26.25 34.97
C GLU A 459 -50.58 25.73 35.76
N ALA A 460 -49.41 26.30 35.47
CA ALA A 460 -48.28 26.32 36.41
C ALA A 460 -47.51 27.63 36.19
N GLU A 461 -47.18 28.31 37.28
CA GLU A 461 -46.84 29.73 37.29
C GLU A 461 -45.40 30.04 36.86
N ALA A 462 -45.17 31.31 36.52
CA ALA A 462 -43.86 31.83 36.16
C ALA A 462 -43.02 32.14 37.41
N ALA A 463 -41.70 31.92 37.28
CA ALA A 463 -40.70 32.64 38.06
C ALA A 463 -39.94 33.56 37.10
N VAL A 464 -39.86 34.84 37.47
CA VAL A 464 -39.10 35.87 36.75
C VAL A 464 -37.77 36.02 37.48
N ASP A 465 -36.66 36.05 36.75
CA ASP A 465 -35.38 36.53 37.28
C ASP A 465 -34.65 37.37 36.23
N GLU A 466 -33.79 38.27 36.70
CA GLU A 466 -33.51 39.55 36.06
C GLU A 466 -32.54 39.51 34.87
N VAL A 467 -32.63 40.54 34.03
CA VAL A 467 -31.81 40.72 32.83
C VAL A 467 -30.67 41.71 33.13
N GLU A 468 -29.45 41.22 33.32
CA GLU A 468 -28.26 42.09 33.24
C GLU A 468 -27.92 42.39 31.77
N ALA A 469 -27.93 43.68 31.41
CA ALA A 469 -27.53 44.14 30.10
C ALA A 469 -26.00 44.34 30.05
N VAL A 470 -25.35 43.73 29.06
CA VAL A 470 -23.96 44.04 28.69
C VAL A 470 -23.97 44.69 27.31
N GLU A 471 -23.36 45.88 27.22
CA GLU A 471 -23.37 46.70 25.99
C GLU A 471 -22.61 46.02 24.84
N GLU A 472 -23.23 46.00 23.67
CA GLU A 472 -22.66 45.48 22.43
C GLU A 472 -21.80 46.58 21.75
N ALA A 473 -20.48 46.38 21.71
CA ALA A 473 -19.56 47.34 21.10
C ALA A 473 -19.61 47.27 19.55
N PRO A 474 -19.72 48.40 18.83
CA PRO A 474 -19.94 48.39 17.38
C PRO A 474 -18.67 48.11 16.56
N ALA A 475 -18.84 47.42 15.43
CA ALA A 475 -17.77 47.14 14.48
C ALA A 475 -17.31 48.39 13.69
N PRO A 476 -16.01 48.54 13.37
CA PRO A 476 -15.50 49.68 12.63
C PRO A 476 -15.77 49.60 11.12
N ALA A 477 -16.22 50.72 10.55
CA ALA A 477 -16.39 50.92 9.11
C ALA A 477 -15.06 51.34 8.42
N PRO A 478 -14.91 51.20 7.08
CA PRO A 478 -13.62 51.32 6.41
C PRO A 478 -13.23 52.76 6.04
N GLU A 479 -11.94 53.07 6.17
CA GLU A 479 -11.35 54.37 5.79
C GLU A 479 -10.84 54.45 4.34
N PRO A 480 -10.68 55.66 3.76
CA PRO A 480 -10.72 55.88 2.31
C PRO A 480 -9.37 55.83 1.58
N ARG A 481 -9.45 55.60 0.28
CA ARG A 481 -8.31 55.66 -0.67
C ARG A 481 -7.70 57.07 -0.74
N ARG A 482 -6.38 57.17 -0.65
CA ARG A 482 -5.60 58.31 -1.18
C ARG A 482 -4.92 57.91 -2.49
N ALA A 483 -4.76 58.90 -3.38
CA ALA A 483 -4.16 58.76 -4.69
C ALA A 483 -2.97 59.71 -4.87
N ALA A 484 -2.21 59.45 -5.94
CA ALA A 484 -1.13 60.24 -6.51
C ALA A 484 0.22 60.27 -5.76
N GLU A 485 1.22 59.65 -6.39
CA GLU A 485 2.43 60.38 -6.82
C GLU A 485 2.96 59.76 -8.13
N ARG A 486 3.67 60.54 -8.95
CA ARG A 486 3.98 60.20 -10.36
C ARG A 486 5.30 60.82 -10.83
N LYS A 487 5.97 60.13 -11.77
CA LYS A 487 7.08 60.57 -12.64
C LYS A 487 8.50 60.66 -12.02
N PRO A 488 9.59 60.64 -12.83
CA PRO A 488 9.63 60.82 -14.30
C PRO A 488 10.28 59.71 -15.16
N GLU A 489 10.02 59.80 -16.47
CA GLU A 489 10.59 58.99 -17.54
C GLU A 489 11.97 59.51 -18.03
N ARG A 490 12.78 58.60 -18.59
CA ARG A 490 13.65 58.85 -19.75
C ARG A 490 13.36 57.73 -20.76
N ALA A 491 12.77 57.91 -21.94
CA ALA A 491 12.99 58.82 -23.07
C ALA A 491 14.00 58.29 -24.11
N ARG A 492 13.53 58.25 -25.39
CA ARG A 492 14.24 57.97 -26.67
C ARG A 492 14.47 56.47 -27.00
N SER A 493 14.30 56.01 -28.25
CA SER A 493 13.86 56.70 -29.50
C SER A 493 13.32 55.74 -30.57
N SER A 494 12.42 56.29 -31.40
CA SER A 494 11.99 55.92 -32.77
C SER A 494 12.74 54.84 -33.57
N GLU A 495 11.99 53.95 -34.22
CA GLU A 495 11.70 53.92 -35.68
C GLU A 495 10.60 52.86 -35.98
N ARG A 496 9.44 53.20 -36.56
CA ARG A 496 9.08 53.43 -37.97
C ARG A 496 8.77 52.15 -38.79
N ARG A 497 7.48 51.75 -38.72
CA ARG A 497 6.63 51.13 -39.78
C ARG A 497 7.28 50.10 -40.75
N GLN A 498 6.77 48.85 -40.77
CA GLN A 498 5.77 48.39 -41.76
C GLN A 498 5.36 46.90 -41.59
N ARG A 499 4.02 46.69 -41.66
CA ARG A 499 3.27 45.59 -42.30
C ARG A 499 3.39 44.12 -41.87
N GLU A 500 2.20 43.53 -42.00
CA GLU A 500 1.83 42.15 -42.32
C GLU A 500 1.64 41.13 -41.18
N ASP A 501 0.37 40.70 -41.09
CA ASP A 501 -0.19 39.68 -40.23
C ASP A 501 0.36 38.29 -40.59
N ASP A 502 0.87 37.56 -39.60
CA ASP A 502 0.26 36.30 -39.17
C ASP A 502 0.95 35.81 -37.89
N THR A 503 0.27 35.84 -36.75
CA THR A 503 0.79 35.25 -35.50
C THR A 503 -0.35 34.88 -34.55
N PRO A 504 -0.45 33.62 -34.09
CA PRO A 504 -1.41 33.24 -33.06
C PRO A 504 -1.16 33.98 -31.74
N LEU A 505 -2.19 34.62 -31.19
CA LEU A 505 -2.13 35.26 -29.87
C LEU A 505 -1.88 34.22 -28.76
N GLY A 506 -0.92 34.49 -27.87
CA GLY A 506 -0.83 33.76 -26.59
C GLY A 506 0.54 33.74 -25.91
N PHE A 507 1.64 33.80 -26.66
CA PHE A 507 3.00 33.73 -26.10
C PHE A 507 3.75 35.06 -26.25
N GLY A 508 4.45 35.45 -25.18
CA GLY A 508 5.33 36.60 -25.17
C GLY A 508 6.66 36.33 -25.90
N LYS A 509 7.72 37.03 -25.51
CA LYS A 509 9.02 37.01 -26.22
C LYS A 509 9.77 35.66 -26.19
N ASP A 510 9.31 34.68 -25.42
CA ASP A 510 9.97 33.38 -25.25
C ASP A 510 9.22 32.27 -26.00
N ILE A 511 9.40 32.23 -27.32
CA ILE A 511 8.92 31.13 -28.18
C ILE A 511 10.08 30.16 -28.44
N PRO A 512 9.99 28.88 -28.01
CA PRO A 512 11.01 27.87 -28.29
C PRO A 512 11.23 27.66 -29.80
N ALA A 513 12.50 27.62 -30.22
CA ALA A 513 12.91 27.61 -31.63
C ALA A 513 12.37 26.43 -32.49
N PHE A 514 11.84 25.37 -31.87
CA PHE A 514 11.23 24.26 -32.62
C PHE A 514 9.83 24.59 -33.17
N MET A 515 9.10 25.55 -32.59
CA MET A 515 7.77 25.96 -33.07
C MET A 515 7.81 26.91 -34.28
N LEU A 516 8.99 27.43 -34.64
CA LEU A 516 9.18 28.34 -35.79
C LEU A 516 9.43 27.61 -37.13
N LYS A 517 9.41 26.27 -37.14
CA LYS A 517 9.61 25.48 -38.36
C LYS A 517 8.29 25.23 -39.09
N SER A 518 7.97 26.12 -40.04
CA SER A 518 6.93 25.90 -41.05
C SER A 518 7.20 24.59 -41.82
N ALA A 519 6.20 23.72 -41.88
CA ALA A 519 6.27 22.51 -42.69
C ALA A 519 6.18 22.88 -44.17
N ARG A 520 7.28 22.69 -44.90
CA ARG A 520 7.25 22.67 -46.37
C ARG A 520 7.19 21.23 -46.86
N THR A 521 6.22 20.99 -47.72
CA THR A 521 6.03 19.79 -48.53
C THR A 521 7.25 19.51 -49.42
N GLY A 522 7.55 18.23 -49.61
CA GLY A 522 8.64 17.68 -50.42
C GLY A 522 8.66 16.18 -50.25
#